data_AF-A0A7Y2MQG6-F1
#
_entry.id   AF-A0A7Y2MQG6-F1
#
_cell.length_a   1.000
_cell.length_b   1.000
_cell.length_c   1.000
_cell.angle_alpha   90.00
_cell.angle_beta   90.00
_cell.angle_gamma   90.00
#
_symmetry.space_group_name_H-M   'P 1'
#
loop_
_entity.id
_entity.type
_entity.pdbx_description
1 polymer ?
#
loop_
_entity_poly.entity_id
_entity_poly.type
_entity_poly.pdbx_seq_one_letter_code
_entity_poly.pdbx_strand_id
1 'polypeptide(L)'
;MLYLLSKKVPALFFVIIISTSISFSQICLTGGITLKRQTQIDSFPINYPGCTTIDGDLIIQEESNNLITSLASLSQLQSINGSLRIRSNDAIILFNGLHNITMVGVDLEISNNGNILSISGLNNINQVGGNVEIISNINLFSSGGLEGITDIPGALRIINNGISNPGFMPMLTSVGGLLSISSNDITSLNGLSNLQSVGGIFSIHNNDNLLSIDGLNSLSSVGATLEITSNNLLMSVGSLSSLTGVGGDLRIAFNPILTDINTFSGLSSIGFDLEINGNDQLPDLNGLHNIEYVGRDLYIFNNASLSTLTHLSNITHVDRWITVQSCSALNNLEGLENIDPIPIDWLYISNNINLTDCTYQNICNYLDDAGNGASISNNTTGCNTRSEIESTCSIVPIEWLEFKALRKENYVEVMWSTSMELNNEGFEVERSVNRRNWDKIGFIQGLGSSDKLQQYSFIDHRPYMGVSYYRLKQMDINGNYEYSDIIKISSQSVHEFNVYPNPATDFLHVGKHDDQKVKILDWKGKVVFKQISATQKLFIGDLEPGIYILQVVTDNNPIVSKFIKL
;
A
#
# COMPACT_ATOMS: atom_id res chain seq x y z
N MET A 1 91.42 56.84 56.89
CA MET A 1 90.67 56.39 55.70
C MET A 1 90.14 55.00 56.01
N LEU A 2 88.81 54.84 55.92
CA LEU A 2 87.98 53.63 56.07
C LEU A 2 87.78 52.98 57.46
N TYR A 3 86.52 53.15 57.91
CA TYR A 3 85.69 52.23 58.69
C TYR A 3 85.76 50.76 58.21
N LEU A 4 85.64 49.80 59.12
CA LEU A 4 84.46 48.90 59.19
C LEU A 4 84.56 47.90 60.36
N LEU A 5 83.59 48.01 61.26
CA LEU A 5 83.24 47.07 62.33
C LEU A 5 82.67 45.78 61.73
N SER A 6 83.16 44.62 62.18
CA SER A 6 82.48 43.33 61.96
C SER A 6 81.35 43.16 62.98
N LYS A 7 80.10 43.17 62.52
CA LYS A 7 78.97 42.60 63.27
C LYS A 7 78.29 41.53 62.41
N LYS A 8 78.32 40.29 62.91
CA LYS A 8 77.58 39.15 62.37
C LYS A 8 76.08 39.37 62.62
N VAL A 9 75.27 39.19 61.59
CA VAL A 9 73.79 39.07 61.65
C VAL A 9 73.46 37.62 61.26
N PRO A 10 72.56 36.91 61.96
CA PRO A 10 72.23 35.53 61.61
C PRO A 10 71.24 35.50 60.44
N ALA A 11 71.50 34.61 59.47
CA ALA A 11 70.61 34.36 58.34
C ALA A 11 69.35 33.62 58.82
N LEU A 12 68.20 34.24 58.57
CA LEU A 12 66.87 33.65 58.74
C LEU A 12 66.62 32.69 57.57
N PHE A 13 66.56 31.38 57.84
CA PHE A 13 66.15 30.39 56.84
C PHE A 13 64.63 30.52 56.59
N PHE A 14 64.24 31.08 55.45
CA PHE A 14 62.87 30.96 54.95
C PHE A 14 62.70 29.55 54.36
N VAL A 15 61.97 28.68 55.06
CA VAL A 15 61.50 27.41 54.49
C VAL A 15 60.35 27.76 53.54
N ILE A 16 60.60 27.73 52.24
CA ILE A 16 59.55 27.74 51.23
C ILE A 16 58.87 26.38 51.29
N ILE A 17 57.73 26.31 51.97
CA ILE A 17 56.80 25.19 51.84
C ILE A 17 56.17 25.33 50.46
N ILE A 18 56.72 24.63 49.47
CA ILE A 18 56.02 24.39 48.21
C ILE A 18 54.85 23.47 48.57
N SER A 19 53.69 24.04 48.87
CA SER A 19 52.45 23.27 48.98
C SER A 19 52.10 22.82 47.56
N THR A 20 52.62 21.66 47.16
CA THR A 20 52.03 20.92 46.05
C THR A 20 50.62 20.54 46.48
N SER A 21 49.65 21.40 46.15
CA SER A 21 48.25 21.05 46.18
C SER A 21 48.07 19.88 45.22
N ILE A 22 48.04 18.67 45.79
CA ILE A 22 47.53 17.49 45.11
C ILE A 22 46.05 17.79 44.89
N SER A 23 45.72 18.42 43.77
CA SER A 23 44.34 18.48 43.29
C SER A 23 43.98 17.04 42.99
N PHE A 24 43.29 16.39 43.92
CA PHE A 24 42.48 15.25 43.56
C PHE A 24 41.61 15.69 42.40
N SER A 25 41.67 14.96 41.27
CA SER A 25 40.65 15.05 40.24
C SER A 25 39.33 14.91 40.97
N GLN A 26 38.60 16.02 41.09
CA GLN A 26 37.29 16.01 41.69
C GLN A 26 36.45 15.15 40.75
N ILE A 27 35.89 14.07 41.30
CA ILE A 27 35.02 13.18 40.56
C ILE A 27 33.91 14.05 39.99
N CYS A 28 33.72 13.98 38.67
CA CYS A 28 32.65 14.70 38.01
C CYS A 28 31.29 14.32 38.62
N LEU A 29 30.32 15.20 38.41
CA LEU A 29 29.01 15.18 39.05
C LEU A 29 28.23 13.87 38.83
N THR A 30 28.35 12.91 39.75
CA THR A 30 27.68 11.59 39.72
C THR A 30 26.17 11.68 39.85
N GLY A 31 25.65 12.69 40.54
CA GLY A 31 24.22 12.96 40.69
C GLY A 31 23.67 13.95 39.66
N GLY A 32 24.49 14.43 38.72
CA GLY A 32 24.13 15.52 37.82
C GLY A 32 24.17 16.90 38.49
N ILE A 33 23.67 17.90 37.78
CA ILE A 33 23.63 19.30 38.22
C ILE A 33 22.48 20.06 37.55
N THR A 34 21.85 20.96 38.30
CA THR A 34 20.93 21.96 37.77
C THR A 34 21.55 23.35 37.86
N LEU A 35 21.75 23.99 36.71
CA LEU A 35 22.26 25.34 36.55
C LEU A 35 21.08 26.28 36.30
N LYS A 36 20.88 27.22 37.22
CA LYS A 36 19.71 28.11 37.25
C LYS A 36 20.02 29.58 37.12
N ARG A 37 21.30 29.96 37.17
CA ARG A 37 21.79 31.34 37.12
C ARG A 37 23.10 31.39 36.37
N GLN A 38 23.36 32.51 35.68
CA GLN A 38 24.60 32.72 34.93
C GLN A 38 25.86 32.49 35.77
N THR A 39 25.86 32.93 37.03
CA THR A 39 27.03 32.77 37.93
C THR A 39 27.40 31.31 38.20
N GLN A 40 26.44 30.38 38.15
CA GLN A 40 26.70 28.95 38.30
C GLN A 40 27.40 28.37 37.06
N ILE A 41 27.02 28.84 35.86
CA ILE A 41 27.68 28.49 34.60
C ILE A 41 29.09 29.06 34.57
N ASP A 42 29.25 30.36 34.88
CA ASP A 42 30.55 31.03 34.85
C ASP A 42 31.56 30.42 35.84
N SER A 43 31.07 29.96 36.99
CA SER A 43 31.91 29.31 38.00
C SER A 43 32.13 27.82 37.74
N PHE A 44 31.52 27.22 36.71
CA PHE A 44 31.60 25.77 36.47
C PHE A 44 33.05 25.27 36.28
N PRO A 45 33.90 25.90 35.44
CA PRO A 45 35.30 25.47 35.30
C PRO A 45 36.13 25.61 36.58
N ILE A 46 35.74 26.53 37.47
CA ILE A 46 36.42 26.78 38.74
C ILE A 46 36.00 25.74 39.79
N ASN A 47 34.70 25.44 39.85
CA ASN A 47 34.12 24.51 40.83
C ASN A 47 34.36 23.03 40.45
N TYR A 48 34.50 22.74 39.16
CA TYR A 48 34.70 21.39 38.62
C TYR A 48 35.85 21.37 37.59
N PRO A 49 37.09 21.68 38.01
CA PRO A 49 38.22 21.82 37.11
C PRO A 49 38.54 20.48 36.42
N GLY A 50 38.61 20.52 35.08
CA GLY A 50 38.90 19.34 34.26
C GLY A 50 37.73 18.36 34.14
N CYS A 51 36.53 18.72 34.61
CA CYS A 51 35.36 17.86 34.48
C CYS A 51 34.84 17.87 33.04
N THR A 52 35.08 16.80 32.29
CA THR A 52 34.65 16.64 30.90
C THR A 52 33.39 15.78 30.72
N THR A 53 32.97 15.04 31.75
CA THR A 53 31.84 14.10 31.66
C THR A 53 30.91 14.31 32.85
N ILE A 54 29.62 14.57 32.64
CA ILE A 54 28.64 14.58 33.74
C ILE A 54 27.98 13.21 33.81
N ASP A 55 28.11 12.51 34.92
CA ASP A 55 27.58 11.15 35.08
C ASP A 55 26.05 11.12 35.24
N GLY A 56 25.47 12.14 35.89
CA GLY A 56 24.02 12.33 35.97
C GLY A 56 23.47 13.33 34.95
N ASP A 57 22.32 13.93 35.26
CA ASP A 57 21.66 14.89 34.37
C ASP A 57 22.34 16.27 34.39
N LEU A 58 22.39 16.95 33.25
CA LEU A 58 22.65 18.38 33.17
C LEU A 58 21.35 19.11 32.85
N ILE A 59 20.84 19.89 33.79
CA ILE A 59 19.63 20.69 33.61
C ILE A 59 20.01 22.17 33.61
N ILE A 60 19.74 22.89 32.52
CA ILE A 60 19.91 24.33 32.38
C ILE A 60 18.52 24.95 32.32
N GLN A 61 18.13 25.63 33.40
CA GLN A 61 16.81 26.20 33.56
C GLN A 61 16.84 27.41 34.46
N GLU A 62 16.55 28.58 33.92
CA GLU A 62 16.62 29.83 34.67
C GLU A 62 15.57 29.92 35.80
N GLU A 63 15.96 30.51 36.92
CA GLU A 63 15.02 30.93 37.96
C GLU A 63 14.46 32.32 37.65
N SER A 64 13.26 32.62 38.15
CA SER A 64 12.65 33.94 38.01
C SER A 64 13.66 35.06 38.37
N ASN A 65 13.78 36.05 37.49
CA ASN A 65 14.70 37.20 37.60
C ASN A 65 16.21 36.85 37.56
N ASN A 66 16.61 35.65 37.13
CA ASN A 66 18.02 35.25 37.02
C ASN A 66 18.35 34.70 35.64
N LEU A 67 18.37 35.59 34.65
CA LEU A 67 18.59 35.23 33.25
C LEU A 67 19.91 34.48 33.05
N ILE A 68 19.85 33.40 32.27
CA ILE A 68 21.03 32.72 31.71
C ILE A 68 21.23 33.26 30.30
N THR A 69 22.37 33.91 30.04
CA THR A 69 22.66 34.58 28.76
C THR A 69 23.74 33.87 27.94
N SER A 70 24.57 33.05 28.57
CA SER A 70 25.70 32.39 27.90
C SER A 70 26.02 31.03 28.51
N LEU A 71 26.29 30.05 27.65
CA LEU A 71 26.73 28.70 28.04
C LEU A 71 28.25 28.49 27.83
N ALA A 72 28.99 29.52 27.43
CA ALA A 72 30.38 29.40 26.95
C ALA A 72 31.32 28.70 27.95
N SER A 73 31.10 28.92 29.25
CA SER A 73 31.88 28.33 30.35
C SER A 73 31.67 26.82 30.52
N LEU A 74 30.75 26.20 29.77
CA LEU A 74 30.53 24.75 29.75
C LEU A 74 31.36 24.02 28.68
N SER A 75 32.19 24.74 27.92
CA SER A 75 32.96 24.20 26.78
C SER A 75 33.94 23.07 27.11
N GLN A 76 34.27 22.83 28.38
CA GLN A 76 35.06 21.66 28.78
C GLN A 76 34.29 20.34 28.72
N LEU A 77 32.95 20.37 28.67
CA LEU A 77 32.11 19.18 28.65
C LEU A 77 32.16 18.48 27.29
N GLN A 78 32.34 17.16 27.33
CA GLN A 78 32.47 16.26 26.18
C GLN A 78 31.37 15.20 26.14
N SER A 79 30.83 14.81 27.29
CA SER A 79 29.71 13.85 27.37
C SER A 79 28.85 14.06 28.61
N ILE A 80 27.60 13.60 28.53
CA ILE A 80 26.65 13.57 29.63
C ILE A 80 26.07 12.17 29.65
N ASN A 81 26.36 11.36 30.67
CA ASN A 81 25.83 9.99 30.77
C ASN A 81 24.34 9.98 31.18
N GLY A 82 23.85 11.05 31.81
CA GLY A 82 22.41 11.27 32.04
C GLY A 82 21.73 11.99 30.88
N SER A 83 20.67 12.73 31.21
CA SER A 83 19.96 13.60 30.26
C SER A 83 20.57 15.00 30.18
N LEU A 84 20.53 15.61 29.00
CA LEU A 84 20.75 17.04 28.79
C LEU A 84 19.41 17.73 28.62
N ARG A 85 19.03 18.61 29.56
CA ARG A 85 17.79 19.38 29.50
C ARG A 85 18.07 20.88 29.50
N ILE A 86 17.75 21.56 28.41
CA ILE A 86 17.84 23.02 28.29
C ILE A 86 16.42 23.54 28.16
N ARG A 87 15.87 24.04 29.26
CA ARG A 87 14.46 24.39 29.32
C ARG A 87 14.15 25.69 30.04
N SER A 88 13.12 26.39 29.57
CA SER A 88 12.65 27.64 30.19
C SER A 88 13.79 28.66 30.35
N ASN A 89 14.48 28.99 29.26
CA ASN A 89 15.47 30.05 29.24
C ASN A 89 15.11 31.11 28.20
N ASP A 90 14.80 32.31 28.67
CA ASP A 90 14.33 33.40 27.80
C ASP A 90 15.49 34.25 27.28
N ALA A 91 16.70 34.17 27.84
CA ALA A 91 17.81 35.02 27.39
C ALA A 91 18.88 34.30 26.53
N ILE A 92 18.81 32.96 26.42
CA ILE A 92 19.72 32.21 25.57
C ILE A 92 19.31 32.36 24.11
N ILE A 93 20.25 32.77 23.26
CA ILE A 93 20.04 32.92 21.81
C ILE A 93 20.68 31.75 21.03
N LEU A 94 21.84 31.27 21.50
CA LEU A 94 22.67 30.24 20.88
C LEU A 94 23.26 29.34 21.96
N PHE A 95 23.48 28.06 21.62
CA PHE A 95 24.13 27.09 22.52
C PHE A 95 25.66 27.10 22.45
N ASN A 96 26.26 28.29 22.32
CA ASN A 96 27.71 28.47 22.34
C ASN A 96 28.27 27.99 23.69
N GLY A 97 29.12 26.96 23.64
CA GLY A 97 29.71 26.32 24.82
C GLY A 97 29.34 24.85 24.96
N LEU A 98 28.39 24.33 24.18
CA LEU A 98 28.03 22.90 24.20
C LEU A 98 28.65 22.09 23.04
N HIS A 99 29.42 22.75 22.18
CA HIS A 99 29.95 22.18 20.93
C HIS A 99 30.91 20.99 21.12
N ASN A 100 31.46 20.78 22.31
CA ASN A 100 32.34 19.62 22.56
C ASN A 100 31.57 18.37 23.00
N ILE A 101 30.28 18.50 23.31
CA ILE A 101 29.45 17.36 23.71
C ILE A 101 29.18 16.48 22.49
N THR A 102 29.51 15.20 22.62
CA THR A 102 29.33 14.19 21.56
C THR A 102 28.27 13.15 21.89
N MET A 103 27.98 12.95 23.19
CA MET A 103 27.07 11.91 23.66
C MET A 103 26.19 12.41 24.82
N VAL A 104 24.91 12.06 24.74
CA VAL A 104 23.91 12.18 25.80
C VAL A 104 23.35 10.78 26.10
N GLY A 105 23.55 10.26 27.30
CA GLY A 105 23.29 8.85 27.62
C GLY A 105 21.82 8.51 27.80
N VAL A 106 20.97 9.48 28.15
CA VAL A 106 19.52 9.29 28.34
C VAL A 106 18.73 10.15 27.37
N ASP A 107 18.18 11.30 27.78
CA ASP A 107 17.34 12.14 26.92
C ASP A 107 18.00 13.48 26.59
N LEU A 108 17.76 13.97 25.38
CA LEU A 108 18.04 15.35 24.99
C LEU A 108 16.71 16.14 24.94
N GLU A 109 16.56 17.13 25.80
CA GLU A 109 15.38 18.00 25.85
C GLU A 109 15.80 19.46 25.62
N ILE A 110 15.18 20.11 24.65
CA ILE A 110 15.27 21.55 24.38
C ILE A 110 13.84 22.08 24.39
N SER A 111 13.40 22.66 25.51
CA SER A 111 11.99 23.03 25.66
C SER A 111 11.76 24.44 26.18
N ASN A 112 10.76 25.14 25.63
CA ASN A 112 10.32 26.44 26.15
C ASN A 112 11.45 27.50 26.23
N ASN A 113 12.36 27.55 25.25
CA ASN A 113 13.38 28.60 25.19
C ASN A 113 12.93 29.66 24.18
N GLY A 114 12.31 30.74 24.66
CA GLY A 114 11.58 31.66 23.80
C GLY A 114 12.44 32.39 22.77
N ASN A 115 13.72 32.64 23.04
CA ASN A 115 14.58 33.48 22.21
C ASN A 115 15.72 32.73 21.50
N ILE A 116 15.77 31.39 21.58
CA ILE A 116 16.80 30.64 20.84
C ILE A 116 16.53 30.75 19.35
N LEU A 117 17.57 31.05 18.59
CA LEU A 117 17.49 31.13 17.12
C LEU A 117 18.11 29.90 16.45
N SER A 118 19.05 29.24 17.12
CA SER A 118 19.75 28.07 16.60
C SER A 118 20.26 27.14 17.69
N ILE A 119 20.25 25.84 17.40
CA ILE A 119 20.83 24.79 18.24
C ILE A 119 22.17 24.27 17.71
N SER A 120 22.80 24.98 16.77
CA SER A 120 24.08 24.59 16.13
C SER A 120 25.25 24.36 17.10
N GLY A 121 25.14 24.78 18.37
CA GLY A 121 26.09 24.40 19.41
C GLY A 121 26.04 22.91 19.80
N LEU A 122 25.11 22.12 19.25
CA LEU A 122 24.94 20.69 19.49
C LEU A 122 25.34 19.84 18.27
N ASN A 123 26.03 20.43 17.30
CA ASN A 123 26.35 19.80 16.02
C ASN A 123 27.25 18.55 16.12
N ASN A 124 28.00 18.40 17.22
CA ASN A 124 28.88 17.26 17.45
C ASN A 124 28.21 16.11 18.21
N ILE A 125 26.96 16.28 18.67
CA ILE A 125 26.19 15.18 19.25
C ILE A 125 25.88 14.17 18.16
N ASN A 126 26.40 12.95 18.33
CA ASN A 126 26.19 11.83 17.42
C ASN A 126 25.49 10.64 18.08
N GLN A 127 25.26 10.71 19.41
CA GLN A 127 24.58 9.67 20.16
C GLN A 127 23.66 10.27 21.23
N VAL A 128 22.40 9.82 21.21
CA VAL A 128 21.41 10.02 22.29
C VAL A 128 20.84 8.66 22.66
N GLY A 129 20.89 8.27 23.94
CA GLY A 129 20.48 6.92 24.37
C GLY A 129 18.96 6.68 24.45
N GLY A 130 18.17 7.75 24.46
CA GLY A 130 16.73 7.74 24.68
C GLY A 130 15.99 8.69 23.74
N ASN A 131 15.25 9.64 24.28
CA ASN A 131 14.39 10.55 23.51
C ASN A 131 15.14 11.83 23.09
N VAL A 132 14.72 12.39 21.96
CA VAL A 132 15.09 13.74 21.52
C VAL A 132 13.83 14.59 21.43
N GLU A 133 13.76 15.64 22.22
CA GLU A 133 12.59 16.51 22.33
C GLU A 133 12.98 17.97 22.09
N ILE A 134 12.42 18.56 21.03
CA ILE A 134 12.55 19.98 20.69
C ILE A 134 11.14 20.56 20.70
N ILE A 135 10.77 21.23 21.79
CA ILE A 135 9.37 21.58 22.08
C ILE A 135 9.22 23.05 22.47
N SER A 136 8.26 23.76 21.88
CA SER A 136 7.91 25.13 22.29
C SER A 136 9.08 26.13 22.20
N ASN A 137 9.94 26.02 21.20
CA ASN A 137 11.00 27.00 20.91
C ASN A 137 10.55 27.89 19.73
N ILE A 138 9.65 28.81 20.01
CA ILE A 138 8.88 29.55 18.99
C ILE A 138 9.72 30.40 18.02
N ASN A 139 10.93 30.84 18.42
CA ASN A 139 11.83 31.62 17.56
C ASN A 139 12.96 30.76 16.94
N LEU A 140 12.93 29.44 17.17
CA LEU A 140 13.95 28.54 16.67
C LEU A 140 13.79 28.34 15.16
N PHE A 141 14.52 29.12 14.37
CA PHE A 141 14.54 28.97 12.90
C PHE A 141 15.39 27.79 12.42
N SER A 142 16.47 27.53 13.16
CA SER A 142 17.65 26.69 12.91
C SER A 142 17.69 25.78 11.66
N SER A 143 18.82 25.88 10.95
CA SER A 143 19.23 25.03 9.83
C SER A 143 20.31 23.99 10.21
N GLY A 144 20.55 23.73 11.49
CA GLY A 144 21.65 22.86 11.95
C GLY A 144 21.67 22.59 13.46
N GLY A 145 22.56 21.71 13.89
CA GLY A 145 22.57 21.06 15.19
C GLY A 145 21.91 19.69 15.14
N LEU A 146 22.61 18.67 15.67
CA LEU A 146 22.25 17.25 15.68
C LEU A 146 22.52 16.49 14.36
N GLU A 147 23.38 17.04 13.50
CA GLU A 147 23.65 16.46 12.18
C GLU A 147 24.31 15.08 12.23
N GLY A 148 24.98 14.76 13.34
CA GLY A 148 25.66 13.49 13.56
C GLY A 148 24.78 12.36 14.08
N ILE A 149 23.52 12.62 14.45
CA ILE A 149 22.62 11.59 14.96
C ILE A 149 22.18 10.66 13.82
N THR A 150 22.40 9.36 14.02
CA THR A 150 22.05 8.31 13.04
C THR A 150 20.87 7.44 13.47
N ASP A 151 20.64 7.31 14.77
CA ASP A 151 19.57 6.54 15.38
C ASP A 151 19.08 7.24 16.66
N ILE A 152 17.77 7.16 16.91
CA ILE A 152 17.12 7.60 18.14
C ILE A 152 16.36 6.40 18.71
N PRO A 153 16.85 5.74 19.77
CA PRO A 153 16.20 4.55 20.32
C PRO A 153 14.78 4.82 20.86
N GLY A 154 14.55 6.03 21.37
CA GLY A 154 13.27 6.47 21.92
C GLY A 154 12.40 7.23 20.91
N ALA A 155 11.76 8.29 21.39
CA ALA A 155 10.94 9.18 20.59
C ALA A 155 11.73 10.40 20.08
N LEU A 156 11.39 10.85 18.87
CA LEU A 156 11.76 12.15 18.33
C LEU A 156 10.51 13.04 18.29
N ARG A 157 10.49 14.11 19.09
CA ARG A 157 9.41 15.11 19.13
C ARG A 157 9.93 16.46 18.68
N ILE A 158 9.34 16.99 17.62
CA ILE A 158 9.60 18.34 17.10
C ILE A 158 8.25 19.06 17.08
N ILE A 159 7.95 19.78 18.16
CA ILE A 159 6.60 20.30 18.42
C ILE A 159 6.62 21.79 18.74
N ASN A 160 5.76 22.58 18.10
CA ASN A 160 5.56 23.99 18.45
C ASN A 160 6.86 24.83 18.35
N ASN A 161 7.61 24.71 17.26
CA ASN A 161 8.85 25.48 17.03
C ASN A 161 8.75 26.36 15.78
N GLY A 162 9.50 27.47 15.78
CA GLY A 162 9.61 28.38 14.62
C GLY A 162 10.48 27.86 13.48
N ILE A 163 10.61 26.54 13.36
CA ILE A 163 11.52 25.89 12.43
C ILE A 163 10.89 25.92 11.04
N SER A 164 11.58 26.49 10.06
CA SER A 164 11.08 26.52 8.67
C SER A 164 11.73 25.50 7.73
N ASN A 165 12.97 25.09 7.99
CA ASN A 165 13.72 24.14 7.17
C ASN A 165 14.41 23.10 8.07
N PRO A 166 13.87 21.89 8.20
CA PRO A 166 14.41 20.86 9.05
C PRO A 166 15.65 20.23 8.41
N GLY A 167 16.79 20.90 8.51
CA GLY A 167 18.10 20.37 8.12
C GLY A 167 18.84 19.66 9.25
N PHE A 168 18.20 19.40 10.39
CA PHE A 168 18.90 19.10 11.65
C PHE A 168 19.33 17.64 11.84
N MET A 169 18.83 16.68 11.06
CA MET A 169 19.25 15.27 11.23
C MET A 169 19.39 14.52 9.90
N PRO A 170 20.20 15.02 8.95
CA PRO A 170 20.34 14.43 7.61
C PRO A 170 20.90 13.00 7.63
N MET A 171 21.53 12.57 8.72
CA MET A 171 22.08 11.22 8.87
C MET A 171 21.14 10.25 9.59
N LEU A 172 19.96 10.70 10.06
CA LEU A 172 19.02 9.88 10.81
C LEU A 172 18.44 8.78 9.92
N THR A 173 18.56 7.54 10.39
CA THR A 173 18.09 6.34 9.70
C THR A 173 16.95 5.63 10.42
N SER A 174 16.85 5.76 11.75
CA SER A 174 15.79 5.11 12.52
C SER A 174 15.38 5.91 13.75
N VAL A 175 14.08 5.82 14.05
CA VAL A 175 13.48 6.23 15.33
C VAL A 175 12.78 5.02 15.94
N GLY A 176 13.21 4.55 17.11
CA GLY A 176 12.69 3.32 17.71
C GLY A 176 11.26 3.43 18.23
N GLY A 177 10.83 4.62 18.65
CA GLY A 177 9.51 4.89 19.20
C GLY A 177 8.65 5.81 18.32
N LEU A 178 8.18 6.91 18.91
CA LEU A 178 7.34 7.92 18.25
C LEU A 178 8.21 8.91 17.45
N LEU A 179 7.84 9.17 16.20
CA LEU A 179 8.25 10.37 15.47
C LEU A 179 7.05 11.33 15.38
N SER A 180 7.14 12.49 16.03
CA SER A 180 6.08 13.51 16.03
C SER A 180 6.62 14.83 15.51
N ILE A 181 6.07 15.31 14.40
CA ILE A 181 6.41 16.61 13.81
C ILE A 181 5.13 17.42 13.75
N SER A 182 4.97 18.39 14.66
CA SER A 182 3.72 19.14 14.70
C SER A 182 3.80 20.58 15.15
N SER A 183 2.87 21.41 14.64
CA SER A 183 2.79 22.82 14.99
C SER A 183 4.11 23.57 14.74
N ASN A 184 4.84 23.23 13.67
CA ASN A 184 6.06 23.95 13.29
C ASN A 184 5.84 24.77 12.01
N ASP A 185 6.73 25.71 11.75
CA ASP A 185 6.77 26.49 10.50
C ASP A 185 7.39 25.73 9.31
N ILE A 186 7.51 24.41 9.42
CA ILE A 186 8.27 23.56 8.50
C ILE A 186 7.65 23.61 7.09
N THR A 187 8.50 23.77 6.08
CA THR A 187 8.09 23.82 4.66
C THR A 187 8.46 22.57 3.85
N SER A 188 9.33 21.71 4.38
CA SER A 188 9.86 20.50 3.71
C SER A 188 10.36 19.49 4.76
N LEU A 189 10.44 18.20 4.43
CA LEU A 189 11.01 17.16 5.31
C LEU A 189 12.34 16.60 4.80
N ASN A 190 13.01 17.27 3.87
CA ASN A 190 14.23 16.78 3.20
C ASN A 190 15.40 16.40 4.13
N GLY A 191 15.49 16.98 5.34
CA GLY A 191 16.48 16.54 6.32
C GLY A 191 16.21 15.18 6.95
N LEU A 192 15.10 14.52 6.62
CA LEU A 192 14.78 13.14 7.01
C LEU A 192 14.91 12.15 5.84
N SER A 193 15.56 12.55 4.74
CA SER A 193 15.69 11.74 3.50
C SER A 193 16.37 10.39 3.67
N ASN A 194 17.15 10.20 4.74
CA ASN A 194 17.78 8.93 5.09
C ASN A 194 16.98 8.09 6.09
N LEU A 195 15.85 8.58 6.59
CA LEU A 195 15.01 7.87 7.54
C LEU A 195 14.42 6.63 6.87
N GLN A 196 14.75 5.44 7.40
CA GLN A 196 14.35 4.15 6.87
C GLN A 196 13.24 3.49 7.67
N SER A 197 13.16 3.75 8.98
CA SER A 197 12.15 3.14 9.85
C SER A 197 11.72 4.02 11.01
N VAL A 198 10.44 3.89 11.37
CA VAL A 198 9.88 4.36 12.65
C VAL A 198 9.27 3.14 13.35
N GLY A 199 9.78 2.76 14.52
CA GLY A 199 9.35 1.56 15.23
C GLY A 199 7.96 1.68 15.86
N GLY A 200 7.50 2.89 16.14
CA GLY A 200 6.18 3.19 16.70
C GLY A 200 5.32 4.03 15.78
N ILE A 201 4.75 5.10 16.33
CA ILE A 201 3.85 6.01 15.63
C ILE A 201 4.69 7.04 14.86
N PHE A 202 4.30 7.37 13.64
CA PHE A 202 4.78 8.51 12.89
C PHE A 202 3.61 9.49 12.65
N SER A 203 3.66 10.67 13.25
CA SER A 203 2.62 11.69 13.13
C SER A 203 3.19 13.01 12.61
N ILE A 204 2.58 13.51 11.53
CA ILE A 204 2.84 14.83 10.93
C ILE A 204 1.54 15.61 10.95
N HIS A 205 1.43 16.60 11.84
CA HIS A 205 0.18 17.35 11.95
C HIS A 205 0.32 18.82 12.31
N ASN A 206 -0.64 19.65 11.89
CA ASN A 206 -0.64 21.10 12.16
C ASN A 206 0.63 21.81 11.67
N ASN A 207 1.28 21.36 10.60
CA ASN A 207 2.40 22.10 9.98
C ASN A 207 1.83 22.86 8.77
N ASP A 208 1.18 23.98 9.03
CA ASP A 208 0.37 24.69 8.03
C ASP A 208 1.16 25.22 6.82
N ASN A 209 2.49 25.36 6.94
CA ASN A 209 3.36 25.79 5.85
C ASN A 209 3.94 24.63 5.02
N LEU A 210 3.65 23.37 5.38
CA LEU A 210 4.18 22.19 4.71
C LEU A 210 3.47 21.96 3.38
N LEU A 211 4.20 22.04 2.27
CA LEU A 211 3.63 21.89 0.92
C LEU A 211 3.60 20.44 0.44
N SER A 212 4.58 19.65 0.88
CA SER A 212 4.76 18.24 0.54
C SER A 212 5.54 17.54 1.65
N ILE A 213 5.31 16.24 1.86
CA ILE A 213 6.16 15.40 2.73
C ILE A 213 7.40 14.86 1.99
N ASP A 214 7.84 15.56 0.94
CA ASP A 214 9.06 15.18 0.24
C ASP A 214 10.28 15.14 1.15
N GLY A 215 11.11 14.11 0.93
CA GLY A 215 12.21 13.78 1.82
C GLY A 215 11.98 12.59 2.73
N LEU A 216 10.96 11.76 2.48
CA LEU A 216 10.72 10.50 3.20
C LEU A 216 10.88 9.26 2.31
N ASN A 217 11.52 9.41 1.14
CA ASN A 217 11.63 8.37 0.10
C ASN A 217 12.32 7.08 0.54
N SER A 218 13.11 7.12 1.62
CA SER A 218 13.81 5.95 2.17
C SER A 218 12.97 5.19 3.20
N LEU A 219 11.86 5.77 3.67
CA LEU A 219 11.06 5.19 4.74
C LEU A 219 10.37 3.92 4.24
N SER A 220 10.72 2.79 4.83
CA SER A 220 10.29 1.47 4.39
C SER A 220 9.27 0.81 5.32
N SER A 221 9.22 1.25 6.58
CA SER A 221 8.32 0.68 7.60
C SER A 221 7.93 1.69 8.68
N VAL A 222 6.64 1.66 9.06
CA VAL A 222 6.12 2.27 10.29
C VAL A 222 5.49 1.17 11.13
N GLY A 223 6.00 0.97 12.35
CA GLY A 223 5.62 -0.17 13.19
C GLY A 223 4.22 -0.08 13.81
N ALA A 224 3.69 1.13 14.00
CA ALA A 224 2.32 1.37 14.47
C ALA A 224 1.58 2.27 13.48
N THR A 225 1.07 3.43 13.93
CA THR A 225 0.26 4.34 13.13
C THR A 225 1.12 5.29 12.28
N LEU A 226 0.74 5.49 11.02
CA LEU A 226 1.17 6.63 10.20
C LEU A 226 0.01 7.62 10.08
N GLU A 227 0.21 8.85 10.57
CA GLU A 227 -0.79 9.91 10.57
C GLU A 227 -0.25 11.17 9.88
N ILE A 228 -0.96 11.64 8.86
CA ILE A 228 -0.70 12.90 8.15
C ILE A 228 -1.97 13.73 8.22
N THR A 229 -2.06 14.62 9.21
CA THR A 229 -3.32 15.31 9.53
C THR A 229 -3.24 16.81 9.69
N SER A 230 -4.28 17.54 9.32
CA SER A 230 -4.39 18.98 9.60
C SER A 230 -3.20 19.80 9.06
N ASN A 231 -2.70 19.50 7.87
CA ASN A 231 -1.64 20.29 7.22
C ASN A 231 -2.28 21.12 6.09
N ASN A 232 -2.65 22.36 6.40
CA ASN A 232 -3.56 23.16 5.56
C ASN A 232 -3.04 23.49 4.16
N LEU A 233 -1.72 23.55 3.94
CA LEU A 233 -1.11 23.79 2.64
C LEU A 233 -0.49 22.54 1.98
N LEU A 234 -0.73 21.35 2.52
CA LEU A 234 -0.19 20.10 1.97
C LEU A 234 -0.91 19.73 0.67
N MET A 235 -0.22 19.83 -0.46
CA MET A 235 -0.80 19.59 -1.79
C MET A 235 -0.56 18.17 -2.31
N SER A 236 0.49 17.49 -1.86
CA SER A 236 0.84 16.12 -2.25
C SER A 236 1.63 15.42 -1.13
N VAL A 237 1.55 14.08 -1.09
CA VAL A 237 2.34 13.24 -0.18
C VAL A 237 3.56 12.54 -0.84
N GLY A 238 4.10 13.16 -1.89
CA GLY A 238 5.11 12.76 -2.91
C GLY A 238 6.30 11.81 -2.62
N SER A 239 6.45 11.20 -1.44
CA SER A 239 7.71 10.55 -1.05
C SER A 239 7.64 9.26 -0.22
N LEU A 240 6.56 8.48 -0.26
CA LEU A 240 6.44 7.22 0.51
C LEU A 240 6.51 5.92 -0.32
N SER A 241 7.09 5.96 -1.51
CA SER A 241 7.09 4.80 -2.44
C SER A 241 7.85 3.57 -1.94
N SER A 242 8.77 3.73 -0.99
CA SER A 242 9.48 2.62 -0.35
C SER A 242 8.70 1.97 0.80
N LEU A 243 7.61 2.60 1.27
CA LEU A 243 6.83 2.13 2.41
C LEU A 243 6.02 0.90 1.98
N THR A 244 6.31 -0.24 2.60
CA THR A 244 5.68 -1.53 2.24
C THR A 244 4.59 -1.95 3.22
N GLY A 245 4.61 -1.44 4.45
CA GLY A 245 3.67 -1.80 5.50
C GLY A 245 3.54 -0.74 6.58
N VAL A 246 2.32 -0.61 7.10
CA VAL A 246 1.99 0.14 8.32
C VAL A 246 1.40 -0.84 9.32
N GLY A 247 2.08 -1.04 10.45
CA GLY A 247 1.70 -2.06 11.44
C GLY A 247 0.41 -1.76 12.22
N GLY A 248 -0.03 -0.50 12.23
CA GLY A 248 -1.29 -0.03 12.82
C GLY A 248 -2.15 0.71 11.79
N ASP A 249 -2.58 1.92 12.13
CA ASP A 249 -3.50 2.70 11.28
C ASP A 249 -2.75 3.54 10.24
N LEU A 250 -3.33 3.70 9.05
CA LEU A 250 -2.96 4.75 8.10
C LEU A 250 -4.05 5.83 8.11
N ARG A 251 -3.72 7.03 8.58
CA ARG A 251 -4.64 8.17 8.62
C ARG A 251 -4.13 9.32 7.76
N ILE A 252 -4.91 9.68 6.73
CA ILE A 252 -4.70 10.88 5.91
C ILE A 252 -5.95 11.72 6.06
N ALA A 253 -5.90 12.73 6.93
CA ALA A 253 -7.10 13.48 7.26
C ALA A 253 -6.92 15.00 7.41
N PHE A 254 -7.97 15.77 7.10
CA PHE A 254 -8.00 17.22 7.26
C PHE A 254 -6.85 17.93 6.52
N ASN A 255 -6.50 17.47 5.32
CA ASN A 255 -5.57 18.13 4.40
C ASN A 255 -6.38 18.70 3.22
N PRO A 256 -7.02 19.87 3.37
CA PRO A 256 -8.11 20.30 2.48
C PRO A 256 -7.68 20.57 1.03
N ILE A 257 -6.41 20.87 0.78
CA ILE A 257 -5.86 21.12 -0.56
C ILE A 257 -5.05 19.95 -1.12
N LEU A 258 -5.08 18.79 -0.46
CA LEU A 258 -4.37 17.60 -0.93
C LEU A 258 -5.00 17.11 -2.23
N THR A 259 -4.20 16.99 -3.29
CA THR A 259 -4.68 16.62 -4.62
C THR A 259 -4.22 15.23 -5.07
N ASP A 260 -3.29 14.62 -4.33
CA ASP A 260 -2.59 13.43 -4.76
C ASP A 260 -2.07 12.62 -3.57
N ILE A 261 -2.28 11.30 -3.60
CA ILE A 261 -1.71 10.32 -2.67
C ILE A 261 -0.93 9.19 -3.36
N ASN A 262 -0.32 9.47 -4.53
CA ASN A 262 0.32 8.48 -5.44
C ASN A 262 1.54 7.74 -4.87
N THR A 263 1.75 7.82 -3.57
CA THR A 263 3.01 7.56 -2.92
C THR A 263 2.99 6.27 -2.15
N PHE A 264 1.81 5.75 -1.84
CA PHE A 264 1.63 4.46 -1.18
C PHE A 264 1.67 3.27 -2.14
N SER A 265 2.22 3.44 -3.35
CA SER A 265 2.29 2.37 -4.35
C SER A 265 3.14 1.17 -3.90
N GLY A 266 3.95 1.28 -2.84
CA GLY A 266 4.62 0.12 -2.24
C GLY A 266 3.79 -0.62 -1.18
N LEU A 267 2.71 -0.02 -0.67
CA LEU A 267 1.98 -0.46 0.51
C LEU A 267 1.00 -1.59 0.16
N SER A 268 1.20 -2.77 0.76
CA SER A 268 0.35 -3.95 0.49
C SER A 268 -0.66 -4.27 1.59
N SER A 269 -0.41 -3.81 2.82
CA SER A 269 -1.26 -4.13 3.97
C SER A 269 -1.23 -3.04 5.04
N ILE A 270 -2.37 -2.85 5.69
CA ILE A 270 -2.56 -1.98 6.86
C ILE A 270 -2.99 -2.86 8.04
N GLY A 271 -2.27 -2.76 9.16
CA GLY A 271 -2.51 -3.63 10.31
C GLY A 271 -3.87 -3.41 10.97
N PHE A 272 -4.34 -2.16 11.02
CA PHE A 272 -5.62 -1.78 11.62
C PHE A 272 -6.46 -0.94 10.65
N ASP A 273 -6.67 0.36 10.94
CA ASP A 273 -7.65 1.18 10.23
C ASP A 273 -7.02 1.93 9.04
N LEU A 274 -7.74 2.00 7.91
CA LEU A 274 -7.46 2.93 6.82
C LEU A 274 -8.46 4.09 6.89
N GLU A 275 -7.97 5.31 7.16
CA GLU A 275 -8.80 6.51 7.25
C GLU A 275 -8.38 7.57 6.22
N ILE A 276 -9.28 7.88 5.29
CA ILE A 276 -9.18 9.00 4.35
C ILE A 276 -10.33 9.97 4.65
N ASN A 277 -10.03 11.08 5.32
CA ASN A 277 -11.06 11.95 5.87
C ASN A 277 -10.81 13.45 5.66
N GLY A 278 -11.73 14.21 5.07
CA GLY A 278 -11.57 15.68 5.02
C GLY A 278 -10.45 16.15 4.08
N ASN A 279 -10.19 15.42 2.99
CA ASN A 279 -9.25 15.81 1.93
C ASN A 279 -10.04 16.34 0.73
N ASP A 280 -10.61 17.54 0.89
CA ASP A 280 -11.67 18.06 0.02
C ASP A 280 -11.32 18.11 -1.48
N GLN A 281 -10.04 18.33 -1.83
CA GLN A 281 -9.57 18.42 -3.22
C GLN A 281 -9.02 17.12 -3.81
N LEU A 282 -9.05 16.01 -3.06
CA LEU A 282 -8.52 14.72 -3.51
C LEU A 282 -9.50 14.07 -4.52
N PRO A 283 -9.11 13.89 -5.80
CA PRO A 283 -10.04 13.44 -6.84
C PRO A 283 -10.26 11.92 -6.88
N ASP A 284 -9.24 11.17 -6.47
CA ASP A 284 -9.19 9.71 -6.46
C ASP A 284 -8.21 9.21 -5.37
N LEU A 285 -8.13 7.89 -5.20
CA LEU A 285 -7.23 7.24 -4.25
C LEU A 285 -6.00 6.60 -4.93
N ASN A 286 -5.54 7.18 -6.04
CA ASN A 286 -4.39 6.64 -6.75
C ASN A 286 -3.16 6.67 -5.83
N GLY A 287 -2.53 5.50 -5.69
CA GLY A 287 -1.52 5.21 -4.67
C GLY A 287 -1.92 4.08 -3.72
N LEU A 288 -3.21 3.83 -3.51
CA LEU A 288 -3.68 2.74 -2.63
C LEU A 288 -3.94 1.41 -3.37
N HIS A 289 -3.62 1.35 -4.66
CA HIS A 289 -3.96 0.23 -5.57
C HIS A 289 -3.26 -1.09 -5.27
N ASN A 290 -2.27 -1.14 -4.37
CA ASN A 290 -1.61 -2.40 -4.00
C ASN A 290 -2.05 -2.94 -2.64
N ILE A 291 -2.94 -2.24 -1.93
CA ILE A 291 -3.43 -2.71 -0.63
C ILE A 291 -4.39 -3.88 -0.86
N GLU A 292 -4.08 -5.01 -0.24
CA GLU A 292 -4.91 -6.22 -0.28
C GLU A 292 -5.70 -6.44 1.02
N TYR A 293 -5.18 -5.92 2.15
CA TYR A 293 -5.65 -6.22 3.50
C TYR A 293 -5.70 -4.97 4.39
N VAL A 294 -6.86 -4.73 5.02
CA VAL A 294 -7.08 -3.73 6.08
C VAL A 294 -7.59 -4.45 7.32
N GLY A 295 -6.77 -4.56 8.37
CA GLY A 295 -7.04 -5.46 9.49
C GLY A 295 -8.16 -5.06 10.44
N ARG A 296 -8.78 -3.89 10.25
CA ARG A 296 -9.93 -3.45 11.06
C ARG A 296 -10.96 -2.70 10.22
N ASP A 297 -10.89 -1.37 10.19
CA ASP A 297 -11.94 -0.53 9.65
C ASP A 297 -11.46 0.23 8.39
N LEU A 298 -12.31 0.30 7.36
CA LEU A 298 -12.13 1.15 6.19
C LEU A 298 -13.03 2.39 6.31
N TYR A 299 -12.41 3.55 6.50
CA TYR A 299 -13.08 4.83 6.65
C TYR A 299 -12.77 5.79 5.51
N ILE A 300 -13.77 6.12 4.70
CA ILE A 300 -13.67 7.10 3.62
C ILE A 300 -14.78 8.12 3.82
N PHE A 301 -14.46 9.30 4.34
CA PHE A 301 -15.51 10.28 4.60
C PHE A 301 -15.10 11.74 4.46
N ASN A 302 -16.05 12.63 4.19
CA ASN A 302 -15.78 14.06 3.97
C ASN A 302 -14.72 14.35 2.88
N ASN A 303 -14.72 13.62 1.76
CA ASN A 303 -13.83 13.91 0.62
C ASN A 303 -14.66 14.41 -0.55
N ALA A 304 -14.92 15.72 -0.60
CA ALA A 304 -15.92 16.30 -1.49
C ALA A 304 -15.64 16.07 -2.99
N SER A 305 -14.37 16.15 -3.42
CA SER A 305 -13.94 15.91 -4.80
C SER A 305 -13.68 14.44 -5.15
N LEU A 306 -13.74 13.52 -4.20
CA LEU A 306 -13.44 12.10 -4.44
C LEU A 306 -14.51 11.48 -5.34
N SER A 307 -14.13 11.16 -6.57
CA SER A 307 -15.04 10.79 -7.65
C SER A 307 -15.08 9.29 -7.96
N THR A 308 -14.10 8.54 -7.49
CA THR A 308 -13.96 7.10 -7.73
C THR A 308 -13.22 6.41 -6.58
N LEU A 309 -13.60 5.16 -6.29
CA LEU A 309 -12.89 4.29 -5.35
C LEU A 309 -12.09 3.18 -6.05
N THR A 310 -12.04 3.16 -7.39
CA THR A 310 -11.47 2.06 -8.21
C THR A 310 -10.05 1.63 -7.83
N HIS A 311 -9.26 2.54 -7.28
CA HIS A 311 -7.92 2.27 -6.73
C HIS A 311 -7.93 1.45 -5.44
N LEU A 312 -9.08 1.04 -4.91
CA LEU A 312 -9.23 0.13 -3.79
C LEU A 312 -9.61 -1.30 -4.21
N SER A 313 -9.78 -1.55 -5.52
CA SER A 313 -10.26 -2.84 -6.05
C SER A 313 -9.42 -4.05 -5.66
N ASN A 314 -8.17 -3.87 -5.24
CA ASN A 314 -7.33 -4.98 -4.75
C ASN A 314 -7.59 -5.35 -3.28
N ILE A 315 -8.31 -4.52 -2.52
CA ILE A 315 -8.67 -4.86 -1.14
C ILE A 315 -9.67 -6.02 -1.18
N THR A 316 -9.28 -7.13 -0.58
CA THR A 316 -10.13 -8.33 -0.47
C THR A 316 -10.61 -8.56 0.96
N HIS A 317 -10.04 -7.84 1.93
CA HIS A 317 -10.31 -8.08 3.34
C HIS A 317 -10.37 -6.79 4.15
N VAL A 318 -11.46 -6.66 4.92
CA VAL A 318 -11.69 -5.65 5.96
C VAL A 318 -12.36 -6.39 7.12
N ASP A 319 -11.81 -6.33 8.34
CA ASP A 319 -12.27 -7.18 9.45
C ASP A 319 -13.56 -6.69 10.13
N ARG A 320 -13.95 -5.41 9.96
CA ARG A 320 -15.01 -4.80 10.79
C ARG A 320 -15.90 -3.81 10.05
N TRP A 321 -15.54 -2.54 9.96
CA TRP A 321 -16.45 -1.50 9.44
C TRP A 321 -16.05 -0.98 8.07
N ILE A 322 -17.04 -0.75 7.22
CA ILE A 322 -16.88 0.03 5.99
C ILE A 322 -17.74 1.27 6.08
N THR A 323 -17.11 2.44 6.03
CA THR A 323 -17.77 3.74 6.04
C THR A 323 -17.45 4.51 4.77
N VAL A 324 -18.49 4.87 4.01
CA VAL A 324 -18.42 5.80 2.87
C VAL A 324 -19.40 6.93 3.12
N GLN A 325 -18.90 8.11 3.50
CA GLN A 325 -19.78 9.21 3.93
C GLN A 325 -19.37 10.58 3.38
N SER A 326 -20.33 11.40 2.97
CA SER A 326 -20.06 12.79 2.56
C SER A 326 -19.03 12.92 1.42
N CYS A 327 -18.96 11.93 0.52
CA CYS A 327 -18.15 11.97 -0.70
C CYS A 327 -19.01 12.44 -1.88
N SER A 328 -19.23 13.75 -1.96
CA SER A 328 -20.25 14.33 -2.87
C SER A 328 -20.01 14.09 -4.36
N ALA A 329 -18.77 13.84 -4.80
CA ALA A 329 -18.47 13.58 -6.22
C ALA A 329 -18.60 12.10 -6.62
N LEU A 330 -18.80 11.19 -5.66
CA LEU A 330 -18.85 9.76 -5.90
C LEU A 330 -20.21 9.35 -6.48
N ASN A 331 -20.20 8.63 -7.61
CA ASN A 331 -21.43 8.18 -8.30
C ASN A 331 -21.77 6.71 -8.05
N ASN A 332 -20.77 5.88 -7.76
CA ASN A 332 -20.92 4.45 -7.47
C ASN A 332 -19.86 4.00 -6.46
N LEU A 333 -19.92 2.74 -6.01
CA LEU A 333 -18.95 2.14 -5.09
C LEU A 333 -17.92 1.25 -5.79
N GLU A 334 -17.66 1.49 -7.08
CA GLU A 334 -16.65 0.75 -7.85
C GLU A 334 -15.28 0.97 -7.23
N GLY A 335 -14.61 -0.14 -6.90
CA GLY A 335 -13.42 -0.22 -6.06
C GLY A 335 -13.64 -1.02 -4.77
N LEU A 336 -14.88 -1.23 -4.31
CA LEU A 336 -15.18 -2.01 -3.11
C LEU A 336 -15.68 -3.43 -3.41
N GLU A 337 -15.85 -3.81 -4.67
CA GLU A 337 -16.54 -5.02 -5.11
C GLU A 337 -15.87 -6.34 -4.71
N ASN A 338 -14.56 -6.32 -4.43
CA ASN A 338 -13.77 -7.51 -4.14
C ASN A 338 -13.62 -7.79 -2.64
N ILE A 339 -14.14 -6.91 -1.78
CA ILE A 339 -14.06 -7.09 -0.32
C ILE A 339 -15.00 -8.22 0.11
N ASP A 340 -14.47 -9.22 0.83
CA ASP A 340 -15.24 -10.28 1.44
C ASP A 340 -16.25 -9.70 2.45
N PRO A 341 -17.57 -9.89 2.25
CA PRO A 341 -18.58 -9.36 3.16
C PRO A 341 -18.70 -10.13 4.48
N ILE A 342 -18.14 -11.35 4.59
CA ILE A 342 -18.31 -12.21 5.77
C ILE A 342 -17.78 -11.58 7.07
N PRO A 343 -16.59 -10.95 7.10
CA PRO A 343 -16.05 -10.38 8.34
C PRO A 343 -16.71 -9.05 8.74
N ILE A 344 -17.46 -8.41 7.85
CA ILE A 344 -17.98 -7.06 8.07
C ILE A 344 -19.03 -7.05 9.20
N ASP A 345 -18.78 -6.25 10.24
CA ASP A 345 -19.69 -6.01 11.37
C ASP A 345 -20.74 -4.95 11.02
N TRP A 346 -20.34 -3.93 10.24
CA TRP A 346 -21.17 -2.77 9.96
C TRP A 346 -20.86 -2.08 8.63
N LEU A 347 -21.91 -1.74 7.88
CA LEU A 347 -21.83 -0.93 6.66
C LEU A 347 -22.50 0.43 6.86
N TYR A 348 -21.77 1.51 6.63
CA TYR A 348 -22.27 2.87 6.74
C TYR A 348 -22.08 3.64 5.42
N ILE A 349 -23.17 3.95 4.72
CA ILE A 349 -23.13 4.68 3.45
C ILE A 349 -24.10 5.87 3.55
N SER A 350 -23.59 7.08 3.73
CA SER A 350 -24.48 8.23 3.96
C SER A 350 -24.00 9.56 3.41
N ASN A 351 -24.93 10.45 3.08
CA ASN A 351 -24.65 11.82 2.62
C ASN A 351 -23.80 11.88 1.34
N ASN A 352 -23.80 10.83 0.50
CA ASN A 352 -23.13 10.83 -0.80
C ASN A 352 -24.15 11.27 -1.87
N ILE A 353 -24.27 12.58 -2.06
CA ILE A 353 -25.41 13.20 -2.75
C ILE A 353 -25.54 12.88 -4.25
N ASN A 354 -24.49 12.33 -4.88
CA ASN A 354 -24.47 11.88 -6.28
C ASN A 354 -24.39 10.34 -6.41
N LEU A 355 -24.34 9.61 -5.30
CA LEU A 355 -24.20 8.15 -5.29
C LEU A 355 -25.52 7.49 -5.68
N THR A 356 -25.58 6.97 -6.90
CA THR A 356 -26.77 6.34 -7.49
C THR A 356 -26.68 4.82 -7.56
N ASP A 357 -25.48 4.24 -7.51
CA ASP A 357 -25.31 2.79 -7.64
C ASP A 357 -24.44 2.20 -6.51
N CYS A 358 -25.03 1.27 -5.76
CA CYS A 358 -24.39 0.51 -4.69
C CYS A 358 -24.61 -0.99 -4.84
N THR A 359 -25.02 -1.44 -6.03
CA THR A 359 -25.54 -2.80 -6.28
C THR A 359 -24.43 -3.77 -6.67
N TYR A 360 -23.35 -3.80 -5.89
CA TYR A 360 -22.24 -4.73 -6.05
C TYR A 360 -22.55 -6.05 -5.35
N GLN A 361 -22.13 -7.19 -5.93
CA GLN A 361 -22.49 -8.52 -5.44
C GLN A 361 -22.14 -8.73 -3.96
N ASN A 362 -20.98 -8.25 -3.50
CA ASN A 362 -20.58 -8.37 -2.10
C ASN A 362 -21.47 -7.53 -1.17
N ILE A 363 -21.87 -6.33 -1.58
CA ILE A 363 -22.81 -5.48 -0.84
C ILE A 363 -24.20 -6.14 -0.82
N CYS A 364 -24.66 -6.69 -1.94
CA CYS A 364 -25.92 -7.42 -2.01
C CYS A 364 -25.92 -8.64 -1.06
N ASN A 365 -24.85 -9.45 -1.09
CA ASN A 365 -24.67 -10.59 -0.19
C ASN A 365 -24.66 -10.16 1.29
N TYR A 366 -24.02 -9.04 1.60
CA TYR A 366 -24.00 -8.48 2.95
C TYR A 366 -25.40 -8.07 3.42
N LEU A 367 -26.18 -7.42 2.56
CA LEU A 367 -27.52 -6.91 2.90
C LEU A 367 -28.61 -7.99 2.87
N ASP A 368 -28.39 -9.14 2.24
CA ASP A 368 -29.36 -10.25 2.23
C ASP A 368 -29.59 -10.84 3.64
N ASP A 369 -28.58 -10.74 4.53
CA ASP A 369 -28.76 -11.08 5.94
C ASP A 369 -29.38 -9.90 6.72
N ALA A 370 -30.63 -10.08 7.15
CA ALA A 370 -31.34 -9.10 7.98
C ALA A 370 -30.68 -8.87 9.37
N GLY A 371 -29.80 -9.76 9.81
CA GLY A 371 -29.00 -9.62 11.02
C GLY A 371 -27.81 -8.66 10.88
N ASN A 372 -27.35 -8.39 9.64
CA ASN A 372 -26.22 -7.51 9.39
C ASN A 372 -26.57 -6.04 9.60
N GLY A 373 -25.70 -5.32 10.32
CA GLY A 373 -25.88 -3.90 10.61
C GLY A 373 -25.57 -3.02 9.40
N ALA A 374 -26.54 -2.22 8.95
CA ALA A 374 -26.31 -1.26 7.88
C ALA A 374 -27.07 0.04 8.10
N SER A 375 -26.41 1.18 7.89
CA SER A 375 -27.03 2.50 7.86
C SER A 375 -26.78 3.14 6.50
N ILE A 376 -27.82 3.19 5.69
CA ILE A 376 -27.80 3.73 4.32
C ILE A 376 -28.85 4.83 4.25
N SER A 377 -28.42 6.09 4.06
CA SER A 377 -29.31 7.25 4.13
C SER A 377 -28.72 8.49 3.46
N ASN A 378 -29.59 9.39 2.97
CA ASN A 378 -29.18 10.69 2.39
C ASN A 378 -28.24 10.56 1.17
N ASN A 379 -28.39 9.49 0.38
CA ASN A 379 -27.73 9.36 -0.92
C ASN A 379 -28.76 9.62 -2.04
N THR A 380 -28.35 9.54 -3.30
CA THR A 380 -29.29 9.65 -4.43
C THR A 380 -30.16 8.40 -4.54
N THR A 381 -31.33 8.54 -5.17
CA THR A 381 -32.14 7.39 -5.62
C THR A 381 -31.27 6.40 -6.40
N GLY A 382 -31.44 5.12 -6.07
CA GLY A 382 -30.63 3.96 -6.45
C GLY A 382 -29.73 3.46 -5.30
N CYS A 383 -29.36 4.32 -4.34
CA CYS A 383 -28.58 3.98 -3.16
C CYS A 383 -28.99 4.75 -1.89
N ASN A 384 -30.21 5.30 -1.83
CA ASN A 384 -30.61 6.16 -0.72
C ASN A 384 -30.99 5.37 0.54
N THR A 385 -31.47 4.13 0.40
CA THR A 385 -31.84 3.30 1.56
C THR A 385 -31.46 1.83 1.37
N ARG A 386 -31.37 1.08 2.47
CA ARG A 386 -31.17 -0.37 2.45
C ARG A 386 -32.21 -1.08 1.58
N SER A 387 -33.50 -0.76 1.76
CA SER A 387 -34.59 -1.38 1.02
C SER A 387 -34.51 -1.14 -0.49
N GLU A 388 -34.00 0.02 -0.92
CA GLU A 388 -33.80 0.33 -2.34
C GLU A 388 -32.71 -0.53 -2.96
N ILE A 389 -31.57 -0.67 -2.27
CA ILE A 389 -30.47 -1.56 -2.69
C ILE A 389 -30.95 -3.00 -2.69
N GLU A 390 -31.56 -3.49 -1.61
CA GLU A 390 -32.11 -4.86 -1.53
C GLU A 390 -33.11 -5.14 -2.65
N SER A 391 -33.98 -4.18 -2.99
CA SER A 391 -34.94 -4.36 -4.09
C SER A 391 -34.27 -4.49 -5.45
N THR A 392 -33.12 -3.83 -5.62
CA THR A 392 -32.31 -3.89 -6.84
C THR A 392 -31.42 -5.14 -6.84
N CYS A 393 -30.88 -5.56 -5.69
CA CYS A 393 -30.15 -6.82 -5.51
C CYS A 393 -31.06 -8.05 -5.65
N SER A 394 -32.33 -7.92 -5.28
CA SER A 394 -33.39 -8.93 -5.46
C SER A 394 -33.86 -9.04 -6.91
N ILE A 395 -33.30 -8.22 -7.81
CA ILE A 395 -33.21 -8.57 -9.22
C ILE A 395 -32.15 -9.67 -9.30
N VAL A 396 -32.57 -10.88 -8.93
CA VAL A 396 -31.73 -12.05 -9.04
C VAL A 396 -31.45 -12.28 -10.54
N PRO A 397 -30.20 -12.65 -10.92
CA PRO A 397 -29.93 -13.22 -12.23
C PRO A 397 -30.96 -14.32 -12.55
N ILE A 398 -31.36 -14.39 -13.82
CA ILE A 398 -32.38 -15.32 -14.29
C ILE A 398 -32.04 -16.74 -13.79
N GLU A 399 -32.90 -17.34 -12.96
CA GLU A 399 -32.81 -18.77 -12.71
C GLU A 399 -33.16 -19.49 -14.02
N TRP A 400 -32.14 -20.04 -14.67
CA TRP A 400 -32.31 -21.00 -15.76
C TRP A 400 -33.16 -22.16 -15.25
N LEU A 401 -34.43 -22.20 -15.62
CA LEU A 401 -35.27 -23.34 -15.29
C LEU A 401 -34.79 -24.59 -16.03
N GLU A 402 -34.29 -24.38 -17.25
CA GLU A 402 -33.78 -25.46 -18.08
C GLU A 402 -32.82 -24.89 -19.14
N PHE A 403 -31.64 -25.51 -19.28
CA PHE A 403 -30.79 -25.37 -20.46
C PHE A 403 -30.47 -26.77 -20.97
N LYS A 404 -30.84 -27.07 -22.23
CA LYS A 404 -30.65 -28.38 -22.86
C LYS A 404 -30.18 -28.22 -24.30
N ALA A 405 -29.37 -29.17 -24.75
CA ALA A 405 -29.09 -29.36 -26.17
C ALA A 405 -29.37 -30.81 -26.54
N LEU A 406 -30.02 -31.03 -27.68
CA LEU A 406 -30.39 -32.35 -28.17
C LEU A 406 -29.83 -32.53 -29.57
N ARG A 407 -29.06 -33.61 -29.76
CA ARG A 407 -28.60 -34.00 -31.10
C ARG A 407 -29.75 -34.62 -31.88
N LYS A 408 -29.98 -34.10 -33.08
CA LYS A 408 -30.78 -34.73 -34.14
C LYS A 408 -29.81 -35.20 -35.25
N GLU A 409 -30.31 -35.94 -36.25
CA GLU A 409 -29.45 -36.57 -37.27
C GLU A 409 -28.41 -35.61 -37.86
N ASN A 410 -28.84 -34.42 -38.31
CA ASN A 410 -27.99 -33.46 -39.01
C ASN A 410 -27.82 -32.10 -38.31
N TYR A 411 -28.43 -31.88 -37.15
CA TYR A 411 -28.38 -30.60 -36.43
C TYR A 411 -28.42 -30.81 -34.92
N VAL A 412 -28.09 -29.76 -34.16
CA VAL A 412 -28.31 -29.72 -32.71
C VAL A 412 -29.37 -28.67 -32.40
N GLU A 413 -30.37 -29.06 -31.63
CA GLU A 413 -31.41 -28.18 -31.12
C GLU A 413 -31.02 -27.76 -29.70
N VAL A 414 -30.79 -26.47 -29.51
CA VAL A 414 -30.48 -25.85 -28.22
C VAL A 414 -31.77 -25.23 -27.69
N MET A 415 -32.17 -25.56 -26.47
CA MET A 415 -33.43 -25.11 -25.87
C MET A 415 -33.17 -24.61 -24.46
N TRP A 416 -33.85 -23.54 -24.08
CA TRP A 416 -33.80 -23.05 -22.71
C TRP A 416 -35.12 -22.41 -22.28
N SER A 417 -35.28 -22.27 -20.97
CA SER A 417 -36.38 -21.53 -20.39
C SER A 417 -35.93 -20.67 -19.21
N THR A 418 -36.59 -19.54 -19.08
CA THR A 418 -36.37 -18.54 -18.03
C THR A 418 -37.64 -18.44 -17.19
N SER A 419 -37.52 -18.46 -15.86
CA SER A 419 -38.67 -18.29 -14.96
C SER A 419 -39.19 -16.85 -14.99
N MET A 420 -38.27 -15.90 -15.15
CA MET A 420 -38.47 -14.46 -15.23
C MET A 420 -37.34 -13.84 -16.06
N GLU A 421 -37.61 -12.70 -16.70
CA GLU A 421 -36.64 -11.87 -17.40
C GLU A 421 -36.74 -10.45 -16.84
N LEU A 422 -35.61 -9.77 -16.65
CA LEU A 422 -35.60 -8.34 -16.36
C LEU A 422 -34.54 -7.66 -17.20
N ASN A 423 -34.94 -6.61 -17.94
CA ASN A 423 -34.06 -5.84 -18.82
C ASN A 423 -33.22 -6.70 -19.79
N ASN A 424 -33.72 -7.87 -20.16
CA ASN A 424 -33.04 -8.84 -21.03
C ASN A 424 -33.09 -8.37 -22.48
N GLU A 425 -31.93 -8.00 -23.04
CA GLU A 425 -31.78 -7.73 -24.47
C GLU A 425 -31.93 -9.03 -25.28
N GLY A 426 -31.32 -10.13 -24.80
CA GLY A 426 -31.49 -11.44 -25.40
C GLY A 426 -30.34 -12.39 -25.13
N PHE A 427 -30.32 -13.48 -25.89
CA PHE A 427 -29.42 -14.60 -25.67
C PHE A 427 -28.53 -14.82 -26.88
N GLU A 428 -27.23 -14.71 -26.67
CA GLU A 428 -26.23 -15.15 -27.63
C GLU A 428 -25.96 -16.64 -27.46
N VAL A 429 -26.18 -17.41 -28.53
CA VAL A 429 -25.91 -18.85 -28.56
C VAL A 429 -24.49 -19.04 -29.06
N GLU A 430 -23.65 -19.65 -28.22
CA GLU A 430 -22.24 -19.87 -28.51
C GLU A 430 -21.92 -21.35 -28.59
N ARG A 431 -20.97 -21.69 -29.47
CA ARG A 431 -20.49 -23.05 -29.66
C ARG A 431 -18.97 -23.12 -29.63
N SER A 432 -18.44 -24.18 -29.02
CA SER A 432 -17.00 -24.43 -28.94
C SER A 432 -16.64 -25.87 -29.27
N VAL A 433 -15.43 -26.08 -29.82
CA VAL A 433 -14.78 -27.40 -29.93
C VAL A 433 -13.99 -27.78 -28.69
N ASN A 434 -13.56 -26.81 -27.87
CA ASN A 434 -12.53 -27.01 -26.85
C ASN A 434 -12.85 -26.37 -25.48
N ARG A 435 -14.03 -25.77 -25.32
CA ARG A 435 -14.49 -25.01 -24.13
C ARG A 435 -13.71 -23.74 -23.81
N ARG A 436 -12.80 -23.31 -24.69
CA ARG A 436 -11.98 -22.09 -24.51
C ARG A 436 -12.32 -21.03 -25.56
N ASN A 437 -12.35 -21.43 -26.82
CA ASN A 437 -12.68 -20.55 -27.94
C ASN A 437 -14.14 -20.77 -28.32
N TRP A 438 -14.95 -19.71 -28.30
CA TRP A 438 -16.38 -19.77 -28.50
C TRP A 438 -16.76 -18.98 -29.76
N ASP A 439 -17.47 -19.64 -30.67
CA ASP A 439 -18.05 -19.03 -31.87
C ASP A 439 -19.48 -18.59 -31.56
N LYS A 440 -19.81 -17.32 -31.80
CA LYS A 440 -21.19 -16.84 -31.86
C LYS A 440 -21.91 -17.49 -33.04
N ILE A 441 -22.91 -18.32 -32.77
CA ILE A 441 -23.67 -19.02 -33.82
C ILE A 441 -25.09 -18.46 -33.99
N GLY A 442 -25.59 -17.66 -33.06
CA GLY A 442 -26.88 -17.01 -33.17
C GLY A 442 -27.16 -16.02 -32.04
N PHE A 443 -28.22 -15.22 -32.21
CA PHE A 443 -28.77 -14.36 -31.18
C PHE A 443 -30.29 -14.45 -31.22
N ILE A 444 -30.93 -14.67 -30.07
CA ILE A 444 -32.37 -14.70 -29.90
C ILE A 444 -32.77 -13.51 -29.01
N GLN A 445 -33.60 -12.62 -29.55
CA GLN A 445 -34.09 -11.45 -28.82
C GLN A 445 -34.92 -11.90 -27.60
N GLY A 446 -34.62 -11.34 -26.43
CA GLY A 446 -35.42 -11.51 -25.22
C GLY A 446 -36.69 -10.65 -25.22
N LEU A 447 -37.48 -10.72 -24.16
CA LEU A 447 -38.70 -9.89 -24.02
C LEU A 447 -38.47 -8.58 -23.25
N GLY A 448 -37.23 -8.25 -22.90
CA GLY A 448 -36.92 -7.16 -21.96
C GLY A 448 -37.26 -7.62 -20.55
N SER A 449 -38.42 -7.24 -20.05
CA SER A 449 -38.88 -7.58 -18.70
C SER A 449 -40.16 -8.40 -18.74
N SER A 450 -40.12 -9.61 -18.18
CA SER A 450 -41.24 -10.55 -18.13
C SER A 450 -41.24 -11.35 -16.83
N ASP A 451 -42.37 -11.39 -16.12
CA ASP A 451 -42.62 -12.22 -14.94
C ASP A 451 -43.21 -13.59 -15.27
N LYS A 452 -43.20 -13.97 -16.57
CA LYS A 452 -43.76 -15.22 -17.07
C LYS A 452 -42.67 -16.13 -17.60
N LEU A 453 -42.87 -17.43 -17.40
CA LEU A 453 -42.08 -18.48 -18.04
C LEU A 453 -41.93 -18.21 -19.54
N GLN A 454 -40.69 -18.06 -20.00
CA GLN A 454 -40.38 -18.02 -21.43
C GLN A 454 -39.63 -19.26 -21.86
N GLN A 455 -39.86 -19.66 -23.11
CA GLN A 455 -39.23 -20.82 -23.71
C GLN A 455 -38.63 -20.41 -25.06
N TYR A 456 -37.40 -20.80 -25.26
CA TYR A 456 -36.62 -20.46 -26.44
C TYR A 456 -35.99 -21.69 -27.05
N SER A 457 -35.74 -21.62 -28.36
CA SER A 457 -35.00 -22.65 -29.07
C SER A 457 -34.15 -22.04 -30.18
N PHE A 458 -33.03 -22.69 -30.46
CA PHE A 458 -32.11 -22.35 -31.53
C PHE A 458 -31.61 -23.61 -32.22
N ILE A 459 -31.53 -23.59 -33.56
CA ILE A 459 -31.07 -24.73 -34.36
C ILE A 459 -29.67 -24.47 -34.91
N ASP A 460 -28.70 -25.25 -34.45
CA ASP A 460 -27.38 -25.33 -35.07
C ASP A 460 -27.39 -26.35 -36.21
N HIS A 461 -27.46 -25.86 -37.46
CA HIS A 461 -27.43 -26.68 -38.68
C HIS A 461 -26.04 -27.19 -39.07
N ARG A 462 -24.97 -26.77 -38.40
CA ARG A 462 -23.59 -27.13 -38.75
C ARG A 462 -22.77 -27.54 -37.54
N PRO A 463 -23.27 -28.43 -36.65
CA PRO A 463 -22.55 -28.82 -35.45
C PRO A 463 -21.24 -29.52 -35.82
N TYR A 464 -20.22 -29.41 -34.97
CA TYR A 464 -18.95 -30.09 -35.24
C TYR A 464 -19.13 -31.62 -35.31
N MET A 465 -18.30 -32.25 -36.14
CA MET A 465 -18.15 -33.70 -36.19
C MET A 465 -17.37 -34.15 -34.95
N GLY A 466 -17.94 -35.06 -34.16
CA GLY A 466 -17.40 -35.42 -32.85
C GLY A 466 -18.10 -34.69 -31.72
N VAL A 467 -17.41 -33.80 -31.00
CA VAL A 467 -17.96 -33.10 -29.84
C VAL A 467 -18.22 -31.63 -30.15
N SER A 468 -19.43 -31.16 -29.84
CA SER A 468 -19.78 -29.74 -29.75
C SER A 468 -20.08 -29.39 -28.29
N TYR A 469 -19.58 -28.25 -27.83
CA TYR A 469 -19.99 -27.63 -26.57
C TYR A 469 -20.87 -26.42 -26.86
N TYR A 470 -21.93 -26.23 -26.09
CA TYR A 470 -22.85 -25.10 -26.20
C TYR A 470 -22.95 -24.38 -24.86
N ARG A 471 -23.06 -23.06 -24.90
CA ARG A 471 -23.47 -22.21 -23.78
C ARG A 471 -24.29 -21.05 -24.31
N LEU A 472 -25.05 -20.43 -23.42
CA LEU A 472 -25.74 -19.18 -23.68
C LEU A 472 -24.98 -18.05 -22.98
N LYS A 473 -24.96 -16.89 -23.60
CA LYS A 473 -24.59 -15.63 -23.00
C LYS A 473 -25.83 -14.73 -23.01
N GLN A 474 -26.46 -14.56 -21.85
CA GLN A 474 -27.53 -13.59 -21.68
C GLN A 474 -26.93 -12.19 -21.70
N MET A 475 -27.58 -11.25 -22.38
CA MET A 475 -27.19 -9.84 -22.35
C MET A 475 -28.34 -8.98 -21.88
N ASP A 476 -28.04 -8.05 -20.99
CA ASP A 476 -28.98 -7.06 -20.53
C ASP A 476 -28.91 -5.81 -21.42
N ILE A 477 -29.98 -5.01 -21.44
CA ILE A 477 -30.07 -3.74 -22.19
C ILE A 477 -28.95 -2.76 -21.81
N ASN A 478 -28.40 -2.88 -20.59
CA ASN A 478 -27.32 -2.05 -20.09
C ASN A 478 -25.91 -2.57 -20.45
N GLY A 479 -25.81 -3.69 -21.16
CA GLY A 479 -24.55 -4.29 -21.62
C GLY A 479 -23.89 -5.30 -20.65
N ASN A 480 -24.49 -5.51 -19.47
CA ASN A 480 -24.11 -6.59 -18.57
C ASN A 480 -24.45 -7.96 -19.19
N TYR A 481 -23.73 -9.01 -18.79
CA TYR A 481 -23.96 -10.35 -19.32
C TYR A 481 -23.64 -11.45 -18.32
N GLU A 482 -24.29 -12.59 -18.49
CA GLU A 482 -24.07 -13.81 -17.71
C GLU A 482 -24.04 -15.03 -18.63
N TYR A 483 -23.29 -16.07 -18.25
CA TYR A 483 -23.23 -17.32 -18.99
C TYR A 483 -24.06 -18.42 -18.33
N SER A 484 -24.73 -19.23 -19.14
CA SER A 484 -25.30 -20.49 -18.67
C SER A 484 -24.22 -21.53 -18.37
N ASP A 485 -24.64 -22.67 -17.81
CA ASP A 485 -23.86 -23.91 -17.84
C ASP A 485 -23.41 -24.30 -19.26
N ILE A 486 -22.40 -25.16 -19.36
CA ILE A 486 -21.89 -25.69 -20.64
C ILE A 486 -22.47 -27.08 -20.91
N ILE A 487 -23.13 -27.25 -22.05
CA ILE A 487 -23.65 -28.55 -22.50
C ILE A 487 -22.73 -29.16 -23.54
N LYS A 488 -22.37 -30.44 -23.32
CA LYS A 488 -21.59 -31.25 -24.26
C LYS A 488 -22.51 -32.15 -25.09
N ILE A 489 -22.40 -32.06 -26.41
CA ILE A 489 -23.06 -32.94 -27.37
C ILE A 489 -22.03 -33.74 -28.14
N SER A 490 -22.18 -35.07 -28.14
CA SER A 490 -21.30 -35.99 -28.87
C SER A 490 -22.07 -36.60 -30.05
N SER A 491 -21.46 -36.61 -31.23
CA SER A 491 -21.97 -37.28 -32.42
C SER A 491 -21.67 -38.78 -32.33
N GLN A 492 -22.71 -39.61 -32.22
CA GLN A 492 -22.62 -41.06 -32.38
C GLN A 492 -22.84 -41.45 -33.85
N SER A 493 -21.87 -41.15 -34.71
CA SER A 493 -21.75 -41.79 -36.02
C SER A 493 -20.36 -41.61 -36.59
N VAL A 494 -19.35 -42.13 -35.90
CA VAL A 494 -18.07 -42.40 -36.55
C VAL A 494 -18.27 -43.68 -37.35
N HIS A 495 -18.46 -43.58 -38.68
CA HIS A 495 -17.98 -44.67 -39.53
C HIS A 495 -16.48 -44.74 -39.27
N GLU A 496 -16.06 -45.75 -38.50
CA GLU A 496 -14.67 -45.95 -38.13
C GLU A 496 -13.80 -45.96 -39.39
N PHE A 497 -13.00 -44.91 -39.54
CA PHE A 497 -11.95 -44.86 -40.55
C PHE A 497 -10.80 -45.76 -40.10
N ASN A 498 -10.94 -47.06 -40.37
CA ASN A 498 -9.98 -48.07 -39.96
C ASN A 498 -8.85 -48.19 -40.97
N VAL A 499 -7.62 -48.21 -40.44
CA VAL A 499 -6.36 -48.36 -41.19
C VAL A 499 -5.65 -49.60 -40.66
N TYR A 500 -5.43 -50.60 -41.51
CA TYR A 500 -4.84 -51.88 -41.09
C TYR A 500 -4.03 -52.54 -42.20
N PRO A 501 -3.08 -53.45 -41.89
CA PRO A 501 -2.55 -53.69 -40.56
C PRO A 501 -1.81 -52.45 -40.02
N ASN A 502 -1.75 -52.31 -38.71
CA ASN A 502 -0.91 -51.32 -38.04
C ASN A 502 -0.28 -52.02 -36.83
N PRO A 503 1.04 -52.34 -36.83
CA PRO A 503 2.05 -51.93 -37.81
C PRO A 503 1.90 -52.56 -39.22
N ALA A 504 2.37 -51.87 -40.26
CA ALA A 504 2.29 -52.26 -41.67
C ALA A 504 3.68 -52.46 -42.30
N THR A 505 3.81 -53.37 -43.28
CA THR A 505 5.04 -53.59 -44.05
C THR A 505 4.93 -52.95 -45.44
N ASP A 506 4.31 -53.61 -46.41
CA ASP A 506 4.33 -53.16 -47.82
C ASP A 506 3.01 -52.52 -48.24
N PHE A 507 1.92 -52.84 -47.53
CA PHE A 507 0.58 -52.39 -47.88
C PHE A 507 -0.22 -51.93 -46.67
N LEU A 508 -1.07 -50.94 -46.91
CA LEU A 508 -2.01 -50.38 -45.95
C LEU A 508 -3.42 -50.45 -46.52
N HIS A 509 -4.33 -51.12 -45.83
CA HIS A 509 -5.75 -51.09 -46.13
C HIS A 509 -6.40 -49.88 -45.50
N VAL A 510 -7.20 -49.18 -46.30
CA VAL A 510 -7.91 -47.96 -45.91
C VAL A 510 -9.40 -48.23 -46.05
N GLY A 511 -10.17 -47.96 -44.98
CA GLY A 511 -11.63 -48.09 -44.96
C GLY A 511 -12.29 -47.41 -46.16
N LYS A 512 -13.38 -48.02 -46.68
CA LYS A 512 -14.02 -47.63 -47.94
C LYS A 512 -14.56 -46.19 -47.88
N HIS A 513 -14.06 -45.33 -48.76
CA HIS A 513 -14.66 -44.02 -49.09
C HIS A 513 -14.55 -43.81 -50.60
N ASP A 514 -15.68 -43.62 -51.27
CA ASP A 514 -15.72 -43.43 -52.72
C ASP A 514 -15.13 -42.04 -53.08
N ASP A 515 -14.28 -42.01 -54.12
CA ASP A 515 -13.73 -40.81 -54.79
C ASP A 515 -12.93 -39.79 -53.96
N GLN A 516 -12.18 -40.23 -52.94
CA GLN A 516 -11.37 -39.33 -52.11
C GLN A 516 -9.85 -39.37 -52.38
N LYS A 517 -9.22 -38.20 -52.22
CA LYS A 517 -7.76 -38.00 -52.36
C LYS A 517 -7.08 -38.36 -51.04
N VAL A 518 -6.03 -39.18 -51.10
CA VAL A 518 -5.28 -39.62 -49.93
C VAL A 518 -3.86 -39.06 -49.95
N LYS A 519 -3.37 -38.66 -48.78
CA LYS A 519 -1.98 -38.22 -48.55
C LYS A 519 -1.41 -38.93 -47.33
N ILE A 520 -0.11 -39.25 -47.35
CA ILE A 520 0.61 -39.70 -46.15
C ILE A 520 1.63 -38.63 -45.79
N LEU A 521 1.70 -38.28 -44.50
CA LEU A 521 2.65 -37.34 -43.94
C LEU A 521 3.60 -38.06 -42.99
N ASP A 522 4.87 -37.66 -43.00
CA ASP A 522 5.81 -38.05 -41.95
C ASP A 522 5.49 -37.32 -40.62
N TRP A 523 6.20 -37.70 -39.55
CA TRP A 523 6.03 -37.10 -38.22
C TRP A 523 6.34 -35.59 -38.15
N LYS A 524 7.02 -35.03 -39.15
CA LYS A 524 7.28 -33.58 -39.28
C LYS A 524 6.20 -32.87 -40.10
N GLY A 525 5.16 -33.57 -40.54
CA GLY A 525 4.09 -33.04 -41.37
C GLY A 525 4.45 -32.85 -42.84
N LYS A 526 5.57 -33.42 -43.32
CA LYS A 526 5.92 -33.39 -44.75
C LYS A 526 5.15 -34.48 -45.48
N VAL A 527 4.50 -34.11 -46.58
CA VAL A 527 3.79 -35.09 -47.43
C VAL A 527 4.80 -35.98 -48.16
N VAL A 528 4.73 -37.29 -47.87
CA VAL A 528 5.60 -38.33 -48.44
C VAL A 528 4.89 -39.19 -49.49
N PHE A 529 3.56 -39.16 -49.53
CA PHE A 529 2.75 -39.88 -50.51
C PHE A 529 1.49 -39.10 -50.89
N LYS A 530 1.07 -39.16 -52.16
CA LYS A 530 -0.22 -38.61 -52.64
C LYS A 530 -0.84 -39.52 -53.70
N GLN A 531 -2.13 -39.81 -53.59
CA GLN A 531 -2.91 -40.52 -54.61
C GLN A 531 -4.31 -39.91 -54.76
N ILE A 532 -4.78 -39.80 -56.01
CA ILE A 532 -6.00 -39.03 -56.36
C ILE A 532 -7.26 -39.91 -56.40
N SER A 533 -7.13 -41.24 -56.43
CA SER A 533 -8.25 -42.18 -56.30
C SER A 533 -7.80 -43.34 -55.40
N ALA A 534 -8.42 -43.45 -54.23
CA ALA A 534 -8.06 -44.44 -53.22
C ALA A 534 -8.55 -45.84 -53.63
N THR A 535 -7.65 -46.69 -54.09
CA THR A 535 -7.87 -48.14 -53.97
C THR A 535 -7.92 -48.49 -52.48
N GLN A 536 -8.75 -49.46 -52.08
CA GLN A 536 -8.85 -49.94 -50.67
C GLN A 536 -7.52 -50.49 -50.11
N LYS A 537 -6.48 -50.57 -50.93
CA LYS A 537 -5.14 -51.04 -50.62
C LYS A 537 -4.13 -50.04 -51.21
N LEU A 538 -3.33 -49.44 -50.34
CA LEU A 538 -2.24 -48.53 -50.68
C LEU A 538 -0.91 -49.25 -50.56
N PHE A 539 -0.03 -49.10 -51.55
CA PHE A 539 1.37 -49.56 -51.44
C PHE A 539 2.19 -48.52 -50.68
N ILE A 540 2.88 -48.96 -49.64
CA ILE A 540 3.71 -48.14 -48.75
C ILE A 540 5.12 -48.72 -48.58
N GLY A 541 5.51 -49.71 -49.40
CA GLY A 541 6.83 -50.36 -49.31
C GLY A 541 8.01 -49.41 -49.51
N ASP A 542 7.80 -48.30 -50.23
CA ASP A 542 8.82 -47.27 -50.47
C ASP A 542 8.99 -46.29 -49.29
N LEU A 543 8.17 -46.40 -48.24
CA LEU A 543 8.32 -45.59 -47.02
C LEU A 543 9.36 -46.23 -46.10
N GLU A 544 10.24 -45.40 -45.54
CA GLU A 544 11.16 -45.82 -44.48
C GLU A 544 10.40 -46.27 -43.21
N PRO A 545 10.97 -47.15 -42.37
CA PRO A 545 10.38 -47.50 -41.07
C PRO A 545 10.14 -46.26 -40.20
N GLY A 546 8.94 -46.11 -39.66
CA GLY A 546 8.59 -44.91 -38.90
C GLY A 546 7.11 -44.70 -38.64
N ILE A 547 6.79 -43.60 -37.97
CA ILE A 547 5.42 -43.17 -37.66
C ILE A 547 4.93 -42.23 -38.77
N TYR A 548 3.76 -42.54 -39.30
CA TYR A 548 3.12 -41.78 -40.36
C TYR A 548 1.68 -41.41 -40.03
N ILE A 549 1.21 -40.32 -40.63
CA ILE A 549 -0.18 -39.87 -40.58
C ILE A 549 -0.78 -40.05 -41.97
N LEU A 550 -1.80 -40.90 -42.08
CA LEU A 550 -2.66 -40.99 -43.25
C LEU A 550 -3.73 -39.90 -43.16
N GLN A 551 -3.87 -39.10 -44.21
CA GLN A 551 -4.85 -38.04 -44.33
C GLN A 551 -5.73 -38.28 -45.56
N VAL A 552 -7.04 -38.35 -45.36
CA VAL A 552 -8.03 -38.41 -46.43
C VAL A 552 -8.68 -37.05 -46.57
N VAL A 553 -8.55 -36.45 -47.75
CA VAL A 553 -9.05 -35.11 -48.03
C VAL A 553 -10.54 -35.22 -48.41
N THR A 554 -11.40 -34.66 -47.57
CA THR A 554 -12.84 -34.49 -47.83
C THR A 554 -13.17 -33.01 -47.98
N ASP A 555 -14.33 -32.67 -48.56
CA ASP A 555 -14.75 -31.29 -48.81
C ASP A 555 -14.99 -30.46 -47.53
N ASN A 556 -15.23 -31.12 -46.38
CA ASN A 556 -15.62 -30.45 -45.15
C ASN A 556 -14.55 -30.45 -44.04
N ASN A 557 -13.62 -31.43 -44.02
CA ASN A 557 -12.39 -31.46 -43.20
C ASN A 557 -11.61 -32.76 -43.45
N PRO A 558 -10.26 -32.78 -43.40
CA PRO A 558 -9.49 -34.00 -43.63
C PRO A 558 -9.62 -35.01 -42.47
N ILE A 559 -9.92 -36.27 -42.78
CA ILE A 559 -9.90 -37.38 -41.81
C ILE A 559 -8.45 -37.84 -41.65
N VAL A 560 -7.99 -38.05 -40.41
CA VAL A 560 -6.61 -38.47 -40.14
C VAL A 560 -6.55 -39.77 -39.33
N SER A 561 -5.58 -40.62 -39.64
CA SER A 561 -5.26 -41.82 -38.86
C SER A 561 -3.76 -42.05 -38.80
N LYS A 562 -3.26 -42.59 -37.69
CA LYS A 562 -1.83 -42.84 -37.45
C LYS A 562 -1.53 -44.32 -37.70
N PHE A 563 -0.42 -44.60 -38.40
CA PHE A 563 0.10 -45.96 -38.52
C PHE A 563 1.63 -46.01 -38.37
N ILE A 564 2.13 -47.20 -38.07
CA ILE A 564 3.57 -47.52 -37.93
C ILE A 564 3.98 -48.35 -39.15
N LYS A 565 4.98 -47.88 -39.89
CA LYS A 565 5.70 -48.66 -40.92
C LYS A 565 6.86 -49.39 -40.26
N LEU A 566 6.90 -50.72 -40.43
CA LEU A 566 8.02 -51.57 -39.99
C LEU A 566 9.18 -51.55 -40.97
#